data_AF-A0A840CN05-F1
#
_entry.id   AF-A0A840CN05-F1
#
_cell.length_a   1.000
_cell.length_b   1.000
_cell.length_c   1.000
_cell.angle_alpha   90.00
_cell.angle_beta   90.00
_cell.angle_gamma   90.00
#
_symmetry.space_group_name_H-M   'P 1'
#
loop_
_entity.id
_entity.type
_entity.pdbx_description
1 polymer ?
#
loop_
_entity_poly.entity_id
_entity_poly.type
_entity_poly.pdbx_seq_one_letter_code
_entity_poly.pdbx_strand_id
1 'polypeptide(L)'
;MEKDLFQEAVKLFKARITDMNKIRELLTQQNPDATSGAIEEAMVRLKAYRKSEGFKFIIIGAILLAGGILAYLMFTGGIIIMALIGALIGGGIGGLAKGIMEYTKN
;
A
#
# COMPACT_ATOMS: atom_id res chain seq x y z
N MET A 1 28.00 -10.02 -6.15
CA MET A 1 26.94 -9.01 -6.00
C MET A 1 26.09 -9.45 -4.83
N GLU A 2 26.14 -8.72 -3.73
CA GLU A 2 25.29 -8.95 -2.58
C GLU A 2 23.84 -8.76 -3.05
N LYS A 3 23.05 -9.84 -3.10
CA LYS A 3 21.64 -9.75 -3.44
C LYS A 3 20.97 -8.91 -2.36
N ASP A 4 20.39 -7.77 -2.76
CA ASP A 4 19.67 -6.91 -1.82
C ASP A 4 18.36 -7.62 -1.42
N LEU A 5 18.42 -8.36 -0.31
CA LEU A 5 17.31 -9.12 0.27
C LEU A 5 16.06 -8.24 0.47
N PHE A 6 16.25 -6.95 0.72
CA PHE A 6 15.14 -6.00 0.81
C PHE A 6 14.41 -5.81 -0.52
N GLN A 7 15.13 -5.71 -1.65
CA GLN A 7 14.50 -5.60 -2.98
C GLN A 7 13.69 -6.85 -3.34
N GLU A 8 14.18 -8.03 -2.96
CA GLU A 8 13.44 -9.29 -3.14
C GLU A 8 12.19 -9.32 -2.25
N ALA A 9 12.30 -8.90 -0.99
CA ALA A 9 11.18 -8.77 -0.06
C ALA A 9 10.08 -7.82 -0.62
N VAL A 10 10.48 -6.69 -1.19
CA VAL A 10 9.58 -5.72 -1.83
C VAL A 10 8.92 -6.31 -3.10
N LYS A 11 9.67 -7.07 -3.91
CA LYS A 11 9.10 -7.75 -5.09
C LYS A 11 8.03 -8.75 -4.67
N LEU A 12 8.28 -9.56 -3.65
CA LEU A 12 7.31 -10.53 -3.12
C LEU A 12 6.06 -9.85 -2.58
N PHE A 13 6.23 -8.73 -1.86
CA PHE A 13 5.11 -7.92 -1.39
C PHE A 13 4.28 -7.35 -2.54
N LYS A 14 4.93 -6.79 -3.58
CA LYS A 14 4.25 -6.27 -4.77
C LYS A 14 3.54 -7.35 -5.59
N ALA A 15 4.00 -8.59 -5.53
CA ALA A 15 3.33 -9.76 -6.11
C ALA A 15 2.07 -10.20 -5.33
N ARG A 16 1.55 -9.36 -4.42
CA ARG A 16 0.39 -9.59 -3.54
C ARG A 16 0.57 -10.64 -2.44
N ILE A 17 1.80 -10.98 -2.08
CA ILE A 17 2.04 -11.74 -0.85
C ILE A 17 1.97 -10.75 0.32
N THR A 18 0.80 -10.62 0.93
CA THR A 18 0.58 -9.67 2.03
C THR A 18 0.97 -10.20 3.40
N ASP A 19 1.29 -11.50 3.51
CA ASP A 19 1.68 -12.14 4.75
C ASP A 19 3.20 -12.05 4.95
N MET A 20 3.61 -11.38 6.03
CA MET A 20 5.02 -11.17 6.38
C MET A 20 5.73 -12.50 6.68
N ASN A 21 5.06 -13.47 7.31
CA ASN A 21 5.66 -14.76 7.62
C ASN A 21 5.93 -15.54 6.32
N LYS A 22 5.00 -15.46 5.37
CA LYS A 22 5.17 -16.09 4.05
C LYS A 22 6.29 -15.43 3.24
N ILE A 23 6.45 -14.11 3.32
CA ILE A 23 7.58 -13.41 2.69
C ILE A 23 8.91 -13.82 3.33
N ARG A 24 8.96 -13.95 4.66
CA ARG A 24 10.14 -14.45 5.38
C ARG A 24 10.50 -15.86 4.93
N GLU A 25 9.53 -16.77 4.89
CA GLU A 25 9.75 -18.15 4.46
C GLU A 25 10.30 -18.22 3.03
N LEU A 26 9.71 -17.47 2.09
CA LEU A 26 10.16 -17.42 0.71
C LEU A 26 11.55 -16.79 0.56
N LEU A 27 11.88 -15.76 1.34
CA LEU A 27 13.22 -15.16 1.37
C LEU A 27 14.27 -16.16 1.87
N THR A 28 13.95 -16.91 2.93
CA THR A 28 14.84 -17.96 3.47
C THR A 28 15.01 -19.11 2.47
N GLN A 29 13.96 -19.51 1.76
CA GLN A 29 14.04 -20.56 0.72
C GLN A 29 14.85 -20.11 -0.51
N GLN A 30 14.69 -18.85 -0.94
CA GLN A 30 15.37 -18.31 -2.12
C GLN A 30 16.84 -17.93 -1.84
N ASN A 31 17.19 -17.71 -0.58
CA ASN A 31 18.54 -17.34 -0.14
C ASN A 31 18.97 -18.19 1.07
N PRO A 32 19.27 -19.49 0.87
CA PRO A 32 19.68 -20.39 1.95
C PRO A 32 21.01 -19.99 2.60
N ASP A 33 21.86 -19.25 1.88
CA ASP A 33 23.16 -18.75 2.36
C ASP A 33 23.06 -17.43 3.14
N ALA A 34 21.88 -16.80 3.17
CA ALA A 34 21.68 -15.55 3.89
C ALA A 34 21.64 -15.79 5.40
N THR A 35 22.33 -14.94 6.17
CA THR A 35 22.27 -15.00 7.62
C THR A 35 20.88 -14.61 8.11
N SER A 36 20.43 -15.24 9.22
CA SER A 36 19.15 -14.91 9.84
C SER A 36 19.01 -13.41 10.15
N GLY A 37 20.12 -12.74 10.51
CA GLY A 37 20.15 -11.29 10.76
C GLY A 37 19.86 -10.44 9.52
N ALA A 38 20.39 -10.82 8.35
CA ALA A 38 20.14 -10.11 7.10
C ALA A 38 18.68 -10.24 6.63
N ILE A 39 18.07 -11.40 6.87
CA ILE A 39 16.63 -11.63 6.62
C ILE A 39 15.78 -10.79 7.57
N GLU A 40 16.12 -10.76 8.86
CA GLU A 40 15.43 -9.95 9.88
C GLU A 40 15.47 -8.45 9.51
N GLU A 41 16.65 -7.96 9.09
CA GLU A 41 16.81 -6.57 8.66
C GLU A 41 15.98 -6.23 7.42
N ALA A 42 15.99 -7.10 6.41
CA ALA A 42 15.16 -6.95 5.21
C ALA A 42 13.66 -6.91 5.57
N MET A 43 13.22 -7.74 6.52
CA MET A 43 11.83 -7.79 6.99
C MET A 43 11.43 -6.53 7.76
N VAL A 44 12.30 -5.98 8.61
CA VAL A 44 12.06 -4.71 9.32
C VAL A 44 11.93 -3.56 8.33
N ARG A 45 12.83 -3.48 7.34
CA ARG A 45 12.76 -2.47 6.28
C ARG A 45 11.49 -2.64 5.44
N LEU A 46 11.07 -3.87 5.13
CA LEU A 46 9.83 -4.15 4.41
C LEU A 46 8.60 -3.68 5.20
N LYS A 47 8.59 -3.90 6.53
CA LYS A 47 7.49 -3.43 7.39
C LYS A 47 7.37 -1.90 7.36
N ALA A 48 8.49 -1.19 7.42
CA ALA A 48 8.52 0.27 7.29
C ALA A 48 8.04 0.72 5.90
N TYR A 49 8.48 0.05 4.84
CA TYR A 49 8.02 0.32 3.47
C TYR A 49 6.51 0.15 3.31
N ARG A 50 5.96 -0.95 3.82
CA ARG A 50 4.52 -1.24 3.78
C ARG A 50 3.70 -0.19 4.52
N LYS A 51 4.15 0.24 5.70
CA LYS A 51 3.50 1.32 6.47
C LYS A 51 3.52 2.65 5.71
N SER A 52 4.64 2.97 5.04
CA SER A 52 4.77 4.16 4.20
C SER A 52 3.84 4.12 2.98
N GLU A 53 3.75 2.99 2.28
CA GLU A 53 2.81 2.80 1.17
C GLU A 53 1.35 2.94 1.63
N GLY A 54 0.98 2.32 2.75
CA GLY A 54 -0.35 2.48 3.35
C GLY A 54 -0.66 3.95 3.67
N PHE A 55 0.30 4.68 4.24
CA PHE A 55 0.16 6.10 4.52
C PHE A 55 -0.04 6.95 3.26
N LYS A 56 0.67 6.64 2.16
CA LYS A 56 0.42 7.30 0.86
C LYS A 56 -1.00 7.07 0.36
N PHE A 57 -1.52 5.84 0.47
CA PHE A 57 -2.91 5.55 0.10
C PHE A 57 -3.92 6.32 0.97
N ILE A 58 -3.63 6.50 2.27
CA ILE A 58 -4.46 7.35 3.16
C ILE A 58 -4.48 8.79 2.65
N ILE A 59 -3.31 9.38 2.33
CA ILE A 59 -3.23 10.76 1.83
C ILE A 59 -3.99 10.91 0.51
N ILE A 60 -3.73 10.02 -0.46
CA ILE A 60 -4.40 10.05 -1.77
C ILE A 60 -5.91 9.91 -1.58
N GLY A 61 -6.34 8.98 -0.73
CA GLY A 61 -7.74 8.76 -0.41
C GLY A 61 -8.40 10.01 0.20
N ALA A 62 -7.73 10.67 1.16
CA ALA A 62 -8.22 11.90 1.78
C ALA A 62 -8.36 13.04 0.77
N ILE A 63 -7.38 13.22 -0.13
CA ILE A 63 -7.42 14.26 -1.17
C ILE A 63 -8.57 14.01 -2.14
N LEU A 64 -8.73 12.77 -2.63
CA LEU A 64 -9.81 12.40 -3.54
C LEU A 64 -11.19 12.58 -2.89
N LEU A 65 -11.33 12.18 -1.62
CA LEU A 65 -12.58 12.35 -0.87
C LEU A 65 -12.91 13.84 -0.70
N ALA A 66 -11.95 14.64 -0.25
CA ALA A 66 -12.13 16.08 -0.06
C ALA A 66 -12.47 16.78 -1.38
N GLY A 67 -11.75 16.46 -2.46
CA GLY A 67 -12.01 16.97 -3.80
C GLY A 67 -13.40 16.57 -4.32
N GLY A 68 -13.80 15.32 -4.10
CA GLY A 68 -15.13 14.82 -4.46
C GLY A 68 -16.25 15.51 -3.69
N ILE A 69 -16.11 15.69 -2.38
CA ILE A 69 -17.11 16.40 -1.54
C ILE A 69 -17.21 17.88 -1.96
N LEU A 70 -16.08 18.57 -2.14
CA LEU A 70 -16.06 19.96 -2.59
C LEU A 70 -16.71 20.11 -3.98
N ALA A 71 -16.43 19.19 -4.90
CA ALA A 71 -17.05 19.18 -6.21
C ALA A 71 -18.56 18.93 -6.15
N TYR A 72 -19.02 18.04 -5.26
CA TYR A 72 -20.45 17.81 -5.01
C TYR A 72 -21.18 19.06 -4.51
N LEU A 73 -20.54 19.83 -3.63
CA LEU A 73 -21.12 21.06 -3.07
C LEU A 73 -21.11 22.23 -4.06
N MET A 74 -20.12 22.31 -4.95
CA MET A 74 -19.98 23.42 -5.91
C MET A 74 -20.67 23.18 -7.25
N PHE A 75 -20.88 21.92 -7.66
CA PHE A 75 -21.41 21.60 -8.98
C PHE A 75 -22.70 20.78 -8.88
N THR A 76 -23.82 21.40 -9.25
CA THR A 76 -25.07 20.71 -9.58
C THR A 76 -25.14 20.50 -11.10
N GLY A 77 -24.32 19.57 -11.60
CA GLY A 77 -24.22 19.25 -13.03
C GLY A 77 -25.02 18.02 -13.46
N GLY A 78 -25.13 17.80 -14.77
CA GLY A 78 -25.77 16.60 -15.35
C GLY A 78 -25.06 15.28 -14.99
N ILE A 79 -25.66 14.15 -15.39
CA ILE A 79 -25.28 12.79 -14.98
C ILE A 79 -23.78 12.49 -15.09
N ILE A 80 -23.10 13.01 -16.12
CA ILE A 80 -21.64 12.82 -16.32
C ILE A 80 -20.82 13.46 -15.20
N ILE A 81 -21.17 14.68 -14.78
CA ILE A 81 -20.47 15.40 -13.71
C ILE A 81 -20.70 14.67 -12.38
N MET A 82 -21.92 14.20 -12.14
CA MET A 82 -22.24 13.41 -10.94
C MET A 82 -21.51 12.07 -10.90
N ALA A 83 -21.30 11.41 -12.05
CA ALA A 83 -20.51 10.18 -12.13
C ALA A 83 -19.02 10.41 -11.79
N LEU A 84 -18.44 11.52 -12.25
CA LEU A 84 -17.05 11.89 -11.92
C LEU A 84 -16.89 12.20 -10.42
N ILE A 85 -17.84 12.95 -9.84
CA ILE A 85 -17.87 13.22 -8.41
C ILE A 85 -17.99 11.92 -7.61
N GLY A 86 -18.89 11.02 -8.01
CA GLY A 86 -19.04 9.70 -7.40
C GLY A 86 -17.75 8.87 -7.47
N ALA A 87 -17.03 8.91 -8.60
CA ALA A 87 -15.75 8.23 -8.75
C ALA A 87 -14.65 8.81 -7.85
N LEU A 88 -14.61 10.14 -7.66
CA LEU A 88 -13.68 10.80 -6.74
C LEU A 88 -13.96 10.41 -5.29
N ILE A 89 -15.22 10.46 -4.86
CA ILE A 89 -15.61 10.07 -3.50
C ILE A 89 -15.36 8.58 -3.28
N GLY A 90 -15.80 7.72 -4.20
CA GLY A 90 -15.59 6.27 -4.11
C GLY A 90 -14.11 5.87 -4.14
N GLY A 91 -13.31 6.50 -5.00
CA GLY A 91 -11.86 6.34 -5.05
C GLY A 91 -11.17 6.84 -3.77
N GLY A 92 -11.68 7.92 -3.19
CA GLY A 92 -11.24 8.45 -1.90
C GLY A 92 -11.48 7.47 -0.75
N ILE A 93 -12.69 6.96 -0.62
CA ILE A 93 -13.05 5.94 0.39
C ILE A 93 -12.21 4.67 0.19
N GLY A 94 -12.08 4.19 -1.06
CA GLY A 94 -11.28 3.00 -1.38
C GLY A 94 -9.79 3.17 -1.04
N GLY A 95 -9.22 4.34 -1.34
CA GLY A 95 -7.84 4.68 -0.99
C GLY A 95 -7.62 4.73 0.52
N LEU A 96 -8.54 5.36 1.27
CA LEU A 96 -8.51 5.41 2.73
C LEU A 96 -8.60 4.00 3.34
N ALA A 97 -9.56 3.18 2.91
CA ALA A 97 -9.74 1.84 3.43
C ALA A 97 -8.50 0.97 3.20
N LYS A 98 -7.96 0.97 1.97
CA LYS A 98 -6.74 0.23 1.63
C LYS A 98 -5.54 0.73 2.42
N GLY A 99 -5.37 2.05 2.50
CA GLY A 99 -4.28 2.66 3.23
C GLY A 99 -4.30 2.36 4.73
N ILE A 100 -5.48 2.41 5.37
CA ILE A 100 -5.65 2.04 6.78
C ILE A 100 -5.33 0.56 6.99
N MET A 101 -5.82 -0.33 6.13
CA MET A 101 -5.51 -1.76 6.22
C MET A 101 -4.00 -2.02 6.13
N GLU A 102 -3.29 -1.35 5.21
CA GLU A 102 -1.85 -1.52 5.03
C GLU A 102 -1.03 -0.84 6.15
N TYR A 103 -1.53 0.26 6.71
CA TYR A 103 -0.91 0.98 7.82
C TYR A 103 -1.06 0.26 9.18
N THR A 104 -2.21 -0.38 9.43
CA THR A 104 -2.54 -0.97 10.74
C THR A 104 -2.19 -2.45 10.87
N LYS A 105 -2.11 -3.19 9.76
CA LYS A 105 -1.86 -4.63 9.77
C LYS A 105 -0.37 -4.90 10.00
N ASN A 106 -0.03 -5.04 11.28
CA ASN A 106 1.31 -5.31 11.83
C ASN A 106 1.92 -6.63 11.40
#